data_AF-A0A2P8MCU2-F1
#
_entry.id   AF-A0A2P8MCU2-F1
#
_cell.length_a   1.000
_cell.length_b   1.000
_cell.length_c   1.000
_cell.angle_alpha   90.00
_cell.angle_beta   90.00
_cell.angle_gamma   90.00
#
_symmetry.space_group_name_H-M   'P 1'
#
loop_
_entity.id
_entity.type
_entity.pdbx_description
1 polymer ?
#
loop_
_entity_poly.entity_id
_entity_poly.type
_entity_poly.pdbx_seq_one_letter_code
_entity_poly.pdbx_strand_id
1 'polypeptide(L)'
;MAKLRADIERVKKAAADEGEFNQYGEPSFEYRWNVDNCAEIWSSRDAILKGARYDDLVYRTENLYGGFAEPCDNCQRTFKGTYNIDN
;
A
#
# COMPACT_ATOMS: atom_id res chain seq x y z
N MET A 1 10.34 4.36 9.11
CA MET A 1 10.66 4.37 7.66
C MET A 1 11.22 3.04 7.16
N ALA A 2 12.17 2.41 7.86
CA ALA A 2 12.76 1.13 7.41
C ALA A 2 11.73 0.00 7.22
N LYS A 3 10.77 -0.14 8.14
CA LYS A 3 9.74 -1.19 8.07
C LYS A 3 8.78 -1.02 6.87
N LEU A 4 8.26 0.19 6.63
CA LEU A 4 7.47 0.51 5.43
C LEU A 4 8.25 0.17 4.14
N ARG A 5 9.55 0.50 4.06
CA ARG A 5 10.37 0.13 2.90
C ARG A 5 10.48 -1.39 2.75
N ALA A 6 10.70 -2.12 3.84
CA ALA A 6 10.76 -3.58 3.80
C ALA A 6 9.45 -4.21 3.31
N ASP A 7 8.29 -3.66 3.72
CA ASP A 7 6.99 -4.13 3.23
C ASP A 7 6.77 -3.83 1.75
N ILE A 8 7.16 -2.65 1.27
CA ILE A 8 7.11 -2.31 -0.16
C ILE A 8 7.95 -3.30 -0.98
N GLU A 9 9.19 -3.55 -0.56
CA GLU A 9 10.09 -4.46 -1.27
C GLU A 9 9.60 -5.92 -1.19
N ARG A 10 9.00 -6.32 -0.07
CA ARG A 10 8.33 -7.63 0.06
C ARG A 10 7.21 -7.79 -0.97
N VAL A 11 6.38 -6.76 -1.16
CA VAL A 11 5.26 -6.80 -2.12
C VAL A 11 5.77 -6.77 -3.56
N LYS A 12 6.77 -5.94 -3.88
CA LYS A 12 7.42 -5.94 -5.20
C LYS A 12 8.01 -7.31 -5.54
N LYS A 13 8.69 -7.93 -4.57
CA LYS A 13 9.22 -9.28 -4.73
C LYS A 13 8.12 -10.32 -4.95
N ALA A 14 7.04 -10.27 -4.18
CA ALA A 14 5.90 -11.16 -4.37
C ALA A 14 5.28 -11.02 -5.76
N ALA A 15 5.07 -9.78 -6.24
CA ALA A 15 4.58 -9.53 -7.58
C ALA A 15 5.50 -10.12 -8.66
N ALA A 16 6.83 -9.90 -8.53
CA ALA A 16 7.80 -10.47 -9.46
C ALA A 16 7.83 -12.01 -9.45
N ASP A 17 7.75 -12.62 -8.26
CA ASP A 17 7.74 -14.08 -8.10
C ASP A 17 6.43 -14.70 -8.67
N GLU A 18 5.32 -13.95 -8.67
CA GLU A 18 4.02 -14.34 -9.25
C GLU A 18 3.89 -13.99 -10.75
N GLY A 19 4.85 -13.26 -11.32
CA GLY A 19 4.79 -12.82 -12.72
C GLY A 19 3.87 -11.62 -12.96
N GLU A 20 3.51 -10.89 -11.92
CA GLU A 20 2.64 -9.71 -11.96
C GLU A 20 3.47 -8.44 -12.19
N PHE A 21 3.24 -7.82 -13.35
CA PHE A 21 3.90 -6.58 -13.76
C PHE A 21 2.87 -5.58 -14.28
N ASN A 22 3.08 -4.31 -13.99
CA ASN A 22 2.23 -3.25 -14.52
C ASN A 22 2.55 -2.93 -15.99
N GLN A 23 1.79 -2.01 -16.58
CA GLN A 23 1.97 -1.57 -17.98
C GLN A 23 3.35 -0.97 -18.29
N TYR A 24 4.16 -0.67 -17.28
CA TYR A 24 5.52 -0.13 -17.40
C TYR A 24 6.60 -1.21 -17.21
N GLY A 25 6.22 -2.46 -16.97
CA GLY A 25 7.15 -3.57 -16.73
C GLY A 25 7.72 -3.62 -15.31
N GLU A 26 7.12 -2.89 -14.37
CA GLU A 26 7.54 -2.88 -12.96
C GLU A 26 6.71 -3.88 -12.14
N PRO A 27 7.32 -4.64 -11.20
CA PRO A 27 6.59 -5.56 -10.33
C PRO A 27 5.49 -4.84 -9.53
N SER A 28 4.25 -5.23 -9.73
CA SER A 28 3.08 -4.59 -9.14
C SER A 28 1.84 -5.45 -9.35
N PHE A 29 0.96 -5.49 -8.36
CA PHE A 29 -0.38 -6.07 -8.48
C PHE A 29 -1.40 -5.10 -9.08
N GLU A 30 -0.98 -3.89 -9.44
CA GLU A 30 -1.83 -2.88 -10.06
C GLU A 30 -1.33 -2.55 -11.47
N TYR A 31 -2.21 -2.60 -12.46
CA TYR A 31 -1.84 -2.42 -13.87
C TYR A 31 -1.29 -1.02 -14.19
N ARG A 32 -1.74 0.02 -13.46
CA ARG A 32 -1.48 1.42 -13.83
C ARG A 32 -0.40 2.12 -13.02
N TRP A 33 0.07 1.56 -11.90
CA TRP A 33 1.05 2.20 -11.04
C TRP A 33 1.94 1.19 -10.31
N ASN A 34 3.02 1.69 -9.71
CA ASN A 34 3.96 0.89 -8.92
C ASN A 34 3.47 0.74 -7.49
N VAL A 35 3.94 -0.30 -6.78
CA VAL A 35 3.66 -0.52 -5.36
C VAL A 35 3.90 0.74 -4.51
N ASP A 36 5.00 1.45 -4.75
CA ASP A 36 5.40 2.64 -3.99
C ASP A 36 4.66 3.93 -4.37
N ASN A 37 3.84 3.90 -5.42
CA ASN A 37 3.08 5.06 -5.90
C ASN A 37 1.60 5.05 -5.46
N CYS A 38 1.23 4.22 -4.50
CA CYS A 38 -0.12 4.21 -3.95
C CYS A 38 -0.33 5.37 -2.95
N ALA A 39 -1.55 5.91 -2.86
CA ALA A 39 -1.86 7.04 -1.99
C ALA A 39 -1.57 6.74 -0.51
N GLU A 40 -1.91 5.54 -0.05
CA GLU A 40 -1.71 5.08 1.33
C GLU A 40 -0.21 4.97 1.67
N ILE A 41 0.63 4.60 0.70
CA ILE A 41 2.09 4.58 0.87
C ILE A 41 2.60 6.00 1.08
N TRP A 42 2.16 6.96 0.26
CA TRP A 42 2.54 8.36 0.41
C TRP A 42 2.09 8.94 1.76
N SER A 43 0.84 8.70 2.15
CA SER A 43 0.31 9.09 3.45
C SER A 43 1.10 8.48 4.61
N SER A 44 1.50 7.22 4.50
CA SER A 44 2.34 6.55 5.49
C SER A 44 3.71 7.19 5.61
N ARG A 45 4.34 7.51 4.48
CA ARG A 45 5.65 8.18 4.44
C ARG A 45 5.56 9.54 5.13
N ASP A 46 4.56 10.34 4.80
CA ASP A 46 4.34 11.66 5.42
C ASP A 46 4.09 11.55 6.93
N ALA A 47 3.21 10.64 7.37
CA ALA A 47 2.95 10.41 8.79
C ALA A 47 4.22 10.00 9.56
N ILE A 48 5.01 9.07 8.99
CA ILE A 48 6.27 8.62 9.58
C ILE A 48 7.28 9.78 9.65
N LEU A 49 7.37 10.61 8.61
CA LEU A 49 8.25 11.79 8.60
C LEU A 49 7.83 12.81 9.67
N LYS A 50 6.54 12.88 9.99
CA LYS A 50 5.98 13.69 11.09
C LYS A 50 6.15 13.05 12.47
N GLY A 51 6.78 11.88 12.58
CA GLY A 51 7.09 11.21 13.83
C GLY A 51 6.12 10.08 14.22
N ALA A 52 5.16 9.73 13.37
CA ALA A 52 4.31 8.57 13.62
C ALA A 52 5.11 7.26 13.55
N ARG A 53 4.75 6.30 14.39
CA ARG A 53 5.26 4.94 14.31
C ARG A 53 4.45 4.17 13.27
N TYR A 54 5.15 3.46 12.39
CA TYR A 54 4.52 2.67 11.34
C TYR A 54 3.54 1.61 11.88
N ASP A 55 3.87 0.99 13.01
CA ASP A 55 3.05 -0.05 13.65
C ASP A 55 1.77 0.49 14.28
N ASP A 56 1.66 1.81 14.41
CA ASP A 56 0.52 2.49 15.02
C ASP A 56 -0.39 3.11 13.93
N LEU A 57 -0.07 2.91 12.64
CA LEU A 57 -0.88 3.40 11.53
C LEU A 57 -2.09 2.49 11.30
N VAL A 58 -3.25 3.10 11.13
CA VAL A 58 -4.50 2.46 10.75
C VAL A 58 -4.99 3.10 9.47
N TYR A 59 -5.46 2.27 8.54
CA TYR A 59 -5.88 2.73 7.22
C TYR A 59 -7.39 2.58 7.06
N ARG A 60 -8.01 3.65 6.55
CA ARG A 60 -9.37 3.68 6.03
C ARG A 60 -9.32 4.29 4.63
N THR A 61 -9.93 3.60 3.69
CA THR A 61 -10.01 4.01 2.28
C THR A 61 -11.46 4.37 1.96
N GLU A 62 -11.66 5.48 1.28
CA GLU A 62 -12.98 6.01 0.96
C GLU A 62 -13.07 6.44 -0.51
N ASN A 63 -14.26 6.32 -1.08
CA ASN A 63 -14.53 6.86 -2.42
C ASN A 63 -14.61 8.39 -2.37
N LEU A 64 -14.36 9.06 -3.50
CA LEU A 64 -14.48 10.52 -3.61
C LEU A 64 -15.89 11.05 -3.26
N TYR A 65 -16.92 10.24 -3.49
CA TYR A 65 -18.31 10.55 -3.15
C TYR A 65 -18.70 10.11 -1.73
N GLY A 66 -17.74 9.65 -0.93
CA GLY A 66 -17.93 9.11 0.40
C GLY A 66 -18.21 7.60 0.42
N GLY A 67 -18.07 7.01 1.61
CA GLY A 67 -18.26 5.58 1.84
C GLY A 67 -16.98 4.77 1.59
N PHE A 68 -16.97 3.56 2.15
CA PHE A 68 -15.82 2.66 2.06
C PHE A 68 -15.42 2.39 0.61
N ALA A 69 -14.12 2.52 0.34
CA ALA A 69 -13.49 2.01 -0.87
C ALA A 69 -12.57 0.86 -0.46
N GLU A 70 -12.52 -0.20 -1.23
CA GLU A 70 -11.55 -1.26 -1.01
C GLU A 70 -10.14 -0.72 -1.34
N PRO A 71 -9.12 -0.95 -0.48
CA PRO A 71 -7.75 -0.61 -0.82
C PRO A 71 -7.29 -1.36 -2.06
N CYS A 72 -6.43 -0.74 -2.88
CA CYS A 72 -5.84 -1.40 -4.04
C CYS A 72 -4.98 -2.62 -3.65
N ASP A 73 -4.76 -3.57 -4.57
CA ASP A 73 -4.15 -4.86 -4.27
C ASP A 73 -2.73 -4.76 -3.70
N ASN A 74 -1.97 -3.77 -4.19
CA ASN A 74 -0.65 -3.41 -3.67
C ASN A 74 -0.71 -3.00 -2.20
N CYS A 75 -1.67 -2.13 -1.85
CA CYS A 75 -1.85 -1.65 -0.49
C CYS A 75 -2.31 -2.80 0.41
N GLN A 76 -3.31 -3.59 -0.02
CA GLN A 76 -3.84 -4.71 0.77
C GLN A 76 -2.72 -5.66 1.25
N ARG A 77 -1.75 -5.92 0.37
CA ARG A 77 -0.60 -6.79 0.65
C ARG A 77 0.47 -6.10 1.49
N THR A 78 0.68 -4.80 1.28
CA THR A 78 1.65 -4.00 2.05
C THR A 78 1.21 -3.89 3.51
N PHE A 79 -0.04 -3.52 3.73
CA PHE A 79 -0.62 -3.19 5.03
C PHE A 79 -1.50 -4.33 5.58
N LYS A 80 -1.19 -5.57 5.22
CA LYS A 80 -1.97 -6.74 5.62
C LYS A 80 -2.08 -6.79 7.14
N GLY A 81 -3.30 -6.73 7.67
CA GLY A 81 -3.60 -6.78 9.10
C GLY A 81 -3.69 -5.42 9.81
N THR A 82 -3.59 -4.30 9.09
CA THR A 82 -3.73 -2.94 9.67
C THR A 82 -4.95 -2.17 9.13
N TYR A 83 -5.82 -2.83 8.38
CA TYR A 83 -7.06 -2.25 7.89
C TYR A 83 -8.14 -2.31 8.94
N ASN A 84 -8.76 -1.16 9.24
CA ASN A 84 -9.98 -1.14 10.01
C ASN A 84 -11.13 -1.35 9.03
N ILE A 85 -11.63 -2.59 8.96
CA ILE A 85 -12.86 -2.90 8.23
C ILE A 85 -13.99 -2.53 9.20
N ASP A 86 -14.56 -1.34 9.02
CA ASP A 86 -15.83 -1.00 9.66
C ASP A 86 -16.85 -2.06 9.19
N ASN A 87 -17.20 -3.02 10.06
CA ASN A 87 -18.33 -3.94 9.88
C ASN A 87 -19.61 -3.26 10.36
#